data_AF-A0A1A8J3X8-F1
#
_entry.id   AF-A0A1A8J3X8-F1
#
_cell.length_a   1.000
_cell.length_b   1.000
_cell.length_c   1.000
_cell.angle_alpha   90.00
_cell.angle_beta   90.00
_cell.angle_gamma   90.00
#
_symmetry.space_group_name_H-M   'P 1'
#
loop_
_entity.id
_entity.type
_entity.pdbx_description
1 polymer ?
#
loop_
_entity_poly.entity_id
_entity_poly.type
_entity_poly.pdbx_seq_one_letter_code
_entity_poly.pdbx_strand_id
1 'polypeptide(L)'
;QMDLPPRPTLYDFQGVSMVRCLTNNWENTQNFEARPEDILVAAYAKAGTMWVSYILDLLFFGGTHPDRQNSIPLHESSLPRDQQTISTHRFIKLSTP
;
A
#
# COMPACT_ATOMS: atom_id res chain seq x y z
N GLN A 1 -13.41 -7.57 26.65
CA GLN A 1 -12.22 -6.70 26.49
C GLN A 1 -11.39 -7.32 25.39
N MET A 2 -11.24 -6.66 24.23
CA MET A 2 -10.39 -7.17 23.16
C MET A 2 -8.98 -6.64 23.40
N ASP A 3 -8.05 -7.53 23.73
CA ASP A 3 -6.64 -7.17 23.88
C ASP A 3 -6.10 -6.72 22.51
N LEU A 4 -5.51 -5.53 22.48
CA LEU A 4 -4.87 -5.03 21.27
C LEU A 4 -3.59 -5.84 21.01
N PRO A 5 -3.27 -6.12 19.73
CA PRO A 5 -2.04 -6.82 19.40
C PRO A 5 -0.83 -6.00 19.89
N PRO A 6 0.24 -6.69 20.34
CA PRO A 6 1.44 -6.02 20.83
C PRO A 6 2.09 -5.18 19.74
N ARG A 7 2.72 -4.08 20.14
CA ARG A 7 3.45 -3.20 19.21
C ARG A 7 4.52 -4.03 18.47
N PRO A 8 4.58 -3.96 17.12
CA PRO A 8 5.60 -4.67 16.36
C PRO A 8 7.01 -4.17 16.70
N THR A 9 7.95 -5.10 16.80
CA THR A 9 9.37 -4.79 17.02
C THR A 9 10.10 -4.52 15.70
N LEU A 10 11.05 -3.60 15.77
CA LEU A 10 11.96 -3.30 14.67
C LEU A 10 13.19 -4.21 14.76
N TYR A 11 13.75 -4.56 13.61
CA TYR A 11 15.00 -5.30 13.52
C TYR A 11 15.79 -4.89 12.28
N ASP A 12 17.09 -5.15 12.27
CA ASP A 12 17.93 -4.86 11.10
C ASP A 12 17.61 -5.84 9.97
N PHE A 13 17.28 -5.28 8.81
CA PHE A 13 17.06 -6.01 7.58
C PHE A 13 17.87 -5.34 6.47
N GLN A 14 18.98 -5.98 6.08
CA GLN A 14 19.88 -5.48 5.03
C GLN A 14 20.38 -4.04 5.29
N GLY A 15 20.65 -3.69 6.56
CA GLY A 15 21.09 -2.35 6.95
C GLY A 15 19.96 -1.31 7.11
N VAL A 16 18.69 -1.73 6.99
CA VAL A 16 17.51 -0.88 7.22
C VAL A 16 16.69 -1.44 8.37
N SER A 17 16.27 -0.58 9.30
CA SER A 17 15.40 -0.98 10.41
C SER A 17 13.96 -1.23 9.91
N MET A 18 13.54 -2.49 9.87
CA MET A 18 12.26 -2.92 9.30
C MET A 18 11.36 -3.64 10.33
N VAL A 19 10.06 -3.71 10.04
CA VAL A 19 9.08 -4.51 10.80
C VAL A 19 8.89 -5.86 10.10
N ARG A 20 8.82 -6.95 10.87
CA ARG A 20 8.74 -8.33 10.36
C ARG A 20 7.57 -8.58 9.39
N CYS A 21 6.44 -7.89 9.56
CA CYS A 21 5.30 -8.05 8.65
C CYS A 21 5.58 -7.61 7.20
N LEU A 22 6.56 -6.71 6.97
CA LEU A 22 6.94 -6.22 5.64
C LEU A 22 7.94 -7.16 4.94
N THR A 23 8.66 -7.98 5.70
CA THR A 23 9.77 -8.80 5.22
C THR A 23 9.46 -10.29 5.21
N ASN A 24 8.38 -10.72 5.88
CA ASN A 24 7.94 -12.13 5.90
C ASN A 24 7.76 -12.74 4.51
N ASN A 25 7.37 -11.92 3.52
CA ASN A 25 7.12 -12.34 2.14
C ASN A 25 8.17 -11.77 1.16
N TRP A 26 9.41 -11.58 1.62
CA TRP A 26 10.44 -10.91 0.84
C TRP A 26 10.77 -11.63 -0.46
N GLU A 27 10.83 -12.96 -0.47
CA GLU A 27 11.13 -13.76 -1.67
C GLU A 27 10.13 -13.49 -2.80
N ASN A 28 8.83 -13.53 -2.51
CA ASN A 28 7.80 -13.20 -3.50
C ASN A 28 7.81 -11.73 -3.92
N THR A 29 8.23 -10.83 -3.01
CA THR A 29 8.36 -9.40 -3.32
C THR A 29 9.51 -9.14 -4.29
N GLN A 30 10.60 -9.91 -4.19
CA GLN A 30 11.73 -9.84 -5.12
C GLN A 30 11.41 -10.45 -6.48
N ASN A 31 10.65 -11.55 -6.49
CA ASN A 31 10.21 -12.22 -7.72
C ASN A 31 9.00 -11.54 -8.38
N PHE A 32 8.65 -10.33 -7.97
CA PHE A 32 7.54 -9.58 -8.58
C PHE A 32 7.89 -9.18 -10.02
N GLU A 33 7.18 -9.74 -10.99
CA GLU A 33 7.29 -9.38 -12.40
C GLU A 33 6.42 -8.15 -12.71
N ALA A 34 7.08 -7.00 -12.81
CA ALA A 34 6.45 -5.76 -13.26
C ALA A 34 6.17 -5.82 -14.77
N ARG A 35 5.00 -5.33 -15.18
CA ARG A 35 4.67 -5.12 -16.60
C ARG A 35 5.24 -3.78 -17.06
N PRO A 36 5.52 -3.61 -18.37
CA PRO A 36 5.99 -2.32 -18.91
C PRO A 36 5.05 -1.14 -18.64
N GLU A 37 3.76 -1.40 -18.48
CA GLU A 37 2.70 -0.40 -18.25
C GLU A 37 2.44 -0.11 -16.77
N ASP A 38 3.11 -0.81 -15.84
CA ASP A 38 2.89 -0.63 -14.41
C ASP A 38 3.57 0.66 -13.90
N ILE A 39 2.88 1.39 -13.01
CA ILE A 39 3.41 2.61 -12.40
C ILE A 39 3.81 2.34 -10.95
N LEU A 40 5.05 2.69 -10.61
CA LEU A 40 5.58 2.59 -9.25
C LEU A 40 5.60 3.95 -8.56
N VAL A 41 4.97 4.04 -7.38
CA VAL A 41 5.08 5.19 -6.48
C VAL A 41 6.05 4.84 -5.36
N ALA A 42 7.27 5.39 -5.42
CA ALA A 42 8.28 5.22 -4.37
C ALA A 42 8.37 6.50 -3.54
N ALA A 43 8.00 6.42 -2.25
CA ALA A 43 8.07 7.54 -1.33
C ALA A 43 8.38 7.08 0.10
N TYR A 44 8.98 7.95 0.89
CA TYR A 44 9.21 7.69 2.31
C TYR A 44 7.88 7.66 3.08
N ALA A 45 7.83 6.91 4.17
CA ALA A 45 6.64 6.78 4.99
C ALA A 45 6.11 8.17 5.40
N LYS A 46 4.80 8.38 5.29
CA LYS A 46 4.09 9.65 5.57
C LYS A 46 4.41 10.80 4.60
N ALA A 47 5.15 10.60 3.52
CA ALA A 47 5.41 11.63 2.50
C ALA A 47 4.23 11.88 1.53
N GLY A 48 3.00 11.49 1.89
CA GLY A 48 1.81 11.74 1.08
C GLY A 48 1.47 10.67 0.04
N THR A 49 1.88 9.42 0.25
CA THR A 49 1.54 8.30 -0.65
C THR A 49 0.06 8.19 -0.96
N MET A 50 -0.82 8.44 0.02
CA MET A 50 -2.27 8.38 -0.21
C MET A 50 -2.78 9.43 -1.19
N TRP A 51 -2.24 10.65 -1.12
CA TRP A 51 -2.64 11.72 -2.04
C TRP A 51 -2.21 11.40 -3.47
N VAL A 52 -0.99 10.87 -3.64
CA VAL A 52 -0.48 10.47 -4.96
C VAL A 52 -1.32 9.33 -5.54
N SER A 53 -1.65 8.31 -4.73
CA SER A 53 -2.53 7.21 -5.17
C SER A 53 -3.89 7.70 -5.61
N TYR A 54 -4.50 8.63 -4.86
CA TYR A 54 -5.80 9.20 -5.22
C TYR A 54 -5.76 9.97 -6.54
N ILE A 55 -4.73 10.80 -6.75
CA ILE A 55 -4.56 11.54 -8.00
C ILE A 55 -4.41 10.56 -9.18
N LEU A 56 -3.61 9.51 -9.02
CA LEU A 56 -3.48 8.47 -10.05
C LEU A 56 -4.82 7.78 -10.33
N ASP A 57 -5.55 7.38 -9.29
CA ASP A 57 -6.86 6.74 -9.45
C ASP A 57 -7.85 7.64 -10.21
N LEU A 58 -7.87 8.95 -9.92
CA LEU A 58 -8.70 9.90 -10.64
C LEU A 58 -8.26 10.08 -12.10
N LEU A 59 -6.96 10.11 -12.38
CA LEU A 59 -6.45 10.23 -13.75
C LEU A 59 -6.79 8.99 -14.60
N PHE A 60 -6.67 7.79 -14.02
CA PHE A 60 -6.93 6.54 -14.72
C PHE A 60 -8.43 6.22 -14.85
N PHE A 61 -9.23 6.46 -13.81
CA PHE A 61 -10.62 6.01 -13.74
C PHE A 61 -11.65 7.14 -13.72
N GLY A 62 -11.21 8.40 -13.64
CA GLY A 62 -12.12 9.55 -13.57
C GLY A 62 -13.09 9.61 -14.75
N GLY A 63 -12.67 9.24 -15.96
CA GLY A 63 -13.58 9.23 -17.12
C GLY A 63 -14.52 8.02 -17.20
N THR A 64 -14.17 6.90 -16.56
CA THR A 64 -14.82 5.59 -16.79
C THR A 64 -15.67 5.10 -15.63
N HIS A 65 -15.37 5.53 -14.40
CA HIS A 65 -16.10 5.16 -13.20
C HIS A 65 -16.37 6.40 -12.32
N PRO A 66 -17.42 7.18 -12.61
CA PRO A 66 -17.72 8.43 -11.90
C PRO A 66 -17.97 8.24 -10.40
N ASP A 67 -18.44 7.06 -9.97
CA ASP A 67 -18.65 6.73 -8.56
C ASP A 67 -17.36 6.78 -7.72
N ARG A 68 -16.20 6.55 -8.36
CA ARG A 68 -14.89 6.59 -7.69
C ARG A 68 -14.37 8.01 -7.48
N GLN A 69 -14.96 9.01 -8.14
CA GLN A 69 -14.58 10.42 -7.92
C GLN A 69 -15.03 10.92 -6.54
N ASN A 70 -16.15 10.37 -6.04
CA ASN A 70 -16.76 10.79 -4.77
C ASN A 70 -16.34 9.93 -3.57
N SER A 71 -15.61 8.83 -3.80
CA SER A 71 -15.11 7.98 -2.72
C SER A 71 -13.84 8.57 -2.10
N ILE A 72 -13.88 8.84 -0.79
CA ILE A 72 -12.68 9.12 0.01
C ILE A 72 -11.78 7.87 -0.09
N PRO A 73 -10.47 8.00 -0.38
CA PRO A 73 -9.66 6.88 -0.85
C PRO A 73 -9.66 5.64 0.06
N LEU A 74 -9.88 5.80 1.36
CA LEU A 74 -9.58 4.77 2.36
C LEU A 74 -10.43 4.90 3.65
N HIS A 75 -11.75 4.98 3.58
CA HIS A 75 -12.61 4.83 4.78
C HIS A 75 -13.45 3.54 4.79
N GLU A 76 -13.21 2.58 3.89
CA GLU A 76 -13.93 1.30 3.96
C GLU A 76 -12.96 0.14 3.89
N SER A 77 -12.20 -0.01 4.96
CA SER A 77 -11.69 -1.31 5.37
C SER A 77 -12.05 -1.48 6.83
N SER A 78 -13.03 -2.34 7.09
CA SER A 78 -13.36 -2.94 8.38
C SER A 78 -12.21 -3.79 8.97
N LEU A 79 -10.97 -3.52 8.55
CA LEU A 79 -9.77 -4.22 8.97
C LEU A 79 -9.08 -3.45 10.11
N PRO A 80 -8.62 -4.17 11.14
CA PRO A 80 -8.06 -3.55 12.32
C PRO A 80 -6.69 -2.90 12.01
N ARG A 81 -6.36 -1.88 12.82
CA ARG A 81 -5.25 -0.89 12.60
C ARG A 81 -3.87 -1.52 12.38
N ASP A 82 -3.68 -2.73 12.91
CA ASP A 82 -2.53 -3.62 12.77
C ASP A 82 -2.31 -4.12 11.34
N GLN A 83 -3.37 -4.25 10.53
CA GLN A 83 -3.24 -4.49 9.08
C GLN A 83 -3.08 -3.20 8.27
N GLN A 84 -3.51 -2.06 8.82
CA GLN A 84 -3.47 -0.77 8.10
C GLN A 84 -2.05 -0.22 7.97
N THR A 85 -1.14 -0.58 8.90
CA THR A 85 0.29 -0.21 8.83
C THR A 85 1.03 -0.94 7.69
N ILE A 86 0.46 -2.05 7.21
CA ILE A 86 1.07 -2.92 6.18
C ILE A 86 0.75 -2.41 4.76
N SER A 87 -0.16 -1.44 4.60
CA SER A 87 -0.46 -0.81 3.30
C SER A 87 0.55 0.28 2.89
N THR A 88 1.81 0.17 3.32
CA THR A 88 2.91 1.03 2.82
C THR A 88 3.59 0.39 1.59
N HIS A 89 3.29 -0.87 1.27
CA HIS A 89 3.77 -1.55 0.06
C HIS A 89 2.58 -2.02 -0.79
N ARG A 90 1.65 -1.11 -1.13
CA ARG A 90 0.83 -1.36 -2.32
C ARG A 90 1.66 -0.94 -3.52
N PHE A 91 2.27 -1.92 -4.19
CA PHE A 91 2.45 -1.84 -5.63
C PHE A 91 1.04 -1.67 -6.20
N ILE A 92 0.72 -0.48 -6.72
CA ILE A 92 -0.53 -0.30 -7.44
C ILE A 92 -0.33 -1.01 -8.78
N LYS A 93 -0.66 -2.31 -8.82
CA LYS A 93 -0.82 -3.01 -10.09
C LYS A 93 -2.08 -2.47 -10.74
N LEU A 94 -1.92 -1.43 -11.54
CA LEU A 94 -2.96 -0.97 -12.46
C LEU A 94 -3.01 -1.98 -13.61
N SER A 95 -3.55 -3.18 -13.34
CA SER A 95 -3.94 -4.06 -14.45
C SER A 95 -5.16 -3.42 -15.09
N THR A 96 -4.96 -2.74 -16.22
CA THR A 96 -6.00 -2.68 -17.25
C THR A 96 -6.35 -4.12 -17.67
N PRO A 97 -7.62 -4.35 -18.08
CA PRO A 97 -8.12 -5.69 -18.42
C PRO A 97 -7.35 -6.35 -19.56
#